data_AF-A0A2H9Q3R4-F1
#
_entry.id   AF-A0A2H9Q3R4-F1
#
_cell.length_a   1.000
_cell.length_b   1.000
_cell.length_c   1.000
_cell.angle_alpha   90.00
_cell.angle_beta   90.00
_cell.angle_gamma   90.00
#
_symmetry.space_group_name_H-M   'P 1'
#
loop_
_entity.id
_entity.type
_entity.pdbx_description
1 polymer ?
#
loop_
_entity_poly.entity_id
_entity_poly.type
_entity_poly.pdbx_seq_one_letter_code
_entity_poly.pdbx_strand_id
1 'polypeptide(L)'
;MGKASNKILSSSKVDLLRDVSVVVGGKNSASIVDLLLGKNNVNEFIIAKKLGLTINQTRNILYKLSDEGLVSFIRKKDKKKGWYTYFWTFNEERAFLLLKKTLFNEITQLENQLKSREEKRYYICKQCNIEVTEETALLHDFVCPECGEVYELQDNNKSIKEINSSINRVKLKLKEVEDELEIIGSKNEKRIKKESAKAAKDKKAAKVKLSAKPNVAVKKVKKQPKIKKQKKHTKKTSKKSKAIKKK
;
A
#
# COMPACT_ATOMS: atom_id res chain seq x y z
N MET A 1 13.10 -25.48 25.48
CA MET A 1 12.51 -25.97 24.21
C MET A 1 11.54 -24.92 23.70
N GLY A 2 11.78 -24.39 22.49
CA GLY A 2 11.01 -23.29 21.92
C GLY A 2 11.84 -22.60 20.85
N LYS A 3 12.22 -23.34 19.80
CA LYS A 3 13.02 -22.81 18.69
C LYS A 3 12.21 -21.71 18.01
N ALA A 4 12.72 -20.49 18.11
CA ALA A 4 12.29 -19.34 17.34
C ALA A 4 12.48 -19.68 15.86
N SER A 5 11.37 -19.93 15.16
CA SER A 5 11.35 -19.98 13.69
C SER A 5 11.49 -18.57 13.15
N ASN A 6 12.70 -17.99 13.28
CA ASN A 6 13.10 -16.84 12.49
C ASN A 6 13.39 -17.37 11.09
N LYS A 7 12.36 -17.30 10.25
CA LYS A 7 12.46 -17.59 8.83
C LYS A 7 13.42 -16.56 8.24
N ILE A 8 14.59 -17.03 7.81
CA ILE A 8 15.55 -16.25 7.04
C ILE A 8 14.78 -15.71 5.83
N LEU A 9 14.40 -14.44 5.89
CA LEU A 9 13.94 -13.70 4.73
C LEU A 9 15.15 -13.56 3.80
N SER A 10 14.98 -13.79 2.51
CA SER A 10 16.01 -13.48 1.52
C SER A 10 16.44 -12.03 1.72
N SER A 11 17.75 -11.79 1.90
CA SER A 11 18.29 -10.44 2.13
C SER A 11 17.77 -9.46 1.07
N SER A 12 17.71 -9.90 -0.19
CA SER A 12 17.20 -9.16 -1.34
C SER A 12 15.76 -8.66 -1.18
N LYS A 13 14.86 -9.47 -0.61
CA LYS A 13 13.46 -9.07 -0.41
C LYS A 13 13.34 -7.91 0.58
N VAL A 14 14.07 -7.97 1.69
CA VAL A 14 14.01 -6.92 2.70
C VAL A 14 14.59 -5.62 2.11
N ASP A 15 15.64 -5.73 1.32
CA ASP A 15 16.27 -4.59 0.65
C ASP A 15 15.30 -3.88 -0.29
N LEU A 16 14.58 -4.61 -1.15
CA LEU A 16 13.57 -4.03 -2.04
C LEU A 16 12.44 -3.32 -1.27
N LEU A 17 11.98 -3.91 -0.17
CA LEU A 17 10.93 -3.30 0.67
C LEU A 17 11.43 -2.05 1.39
N ARG A 18 12.71 -2.04 1.81
CA ARG A 18 13.36 -0.87 2.40
C ARG A 18 13.47 0.25 1.38
N ASP A 19 13.95 -0.03 0.18
CA ASP A 19 14.11 0.95 -0.90
C ASP A 19 12.78 1.69 -1.18
N VAL A 20 11.69 0.95 -1.39
CA VAL A 20 10.35 1.53 -1.61
C VAL A 20 9.93 2.41 -0.45
N SER A 21 10.14 1.92 0.77
CA SER A 21 9.74 2.67 1.95
C SER A 21 10.51 3.99 2.04
N VAL A 22 11.81 4.00 1.70
CA VAL A 22 12.67 5.19 1.78
C VAL A 22 12.24 6.23 0.75
N VAL A 23 11.85 5.80 -0.45
CA VAL A 23 11.31 6.71 -1.47
C VAL A 23 10.04 7.42 -0.96
N VAL A 24 9.19 6.72 -0.20
CA VAL A 24 7.91 7.28 0.29
C VAL A 24 8.06 8.06 1.61
N GLY A 25 8.72 7.46 2.60
CA GLY A 25 8.75 7.90 4.00
C GLY A 25 10.10 8.47 4.47
N GLY A 26 11.12 8.47 3.61
CA GLY A 26 12.48 8.92 3.93
C GLY A 26 13.29 7.91 4.76
N LYS A 27 14.52 8.26 5.15
CA LYS A 27 15.49 7.31 5.77
C LYS A 27 14.94 6.50 6.94
N ASN A 28 14.10 7.11 7.79
CA ASN A 28 13.56 6.47 8.99
C ASN A 28 12.49 5.41 8.70
N SER A 29 11.94 5.35 7.48
CA SER A 29 10.93 4.35 7.10
C SER A 29 11.53 2.95 6.96
N ALA A 30 12.78 2.81 6.54
CA ALA A 30 13.44 1.52 6.37
C ALA A 30 13.41 0.72 7.68
N SER A 31 13.72 1.39 8.79
CA SER A 31 13.68 0.79 10.12
C SER A 31 12.25 0.43 10.57
N ILE A 32 11.22 1.15 10.11
CA ILE A 32 9.82 0.78 10.36
C ILE A 32 9.47 -0.53 9.66
N VAL A 33 9.94 -0.72 8.41
CA VAL A 33 9.73 -1.97 7.67
C VAL A 33 10.32 -3.14 8.45
N ASP A 34 11.57 -3.04 8.89
CA ASP A 34 12.25 -4.11 9.67
C ASP A 34 11.49 -4.47 10.96
N LEU A 35 10.83 -3.48 11.60
CA LEU A 35 10.06 -3.69 12.81
C LEU A 35 8.70 -4.37 12.55
N LEU A 36 8.04 -4.01 11.44
CA LEU A 36 6.71 -4.48 11.07
C LEU A 36 6.73 -5.78 10.26
N LEU A 37 7.83 -6.12 9.60
CA LEU A 37 7.93 -7.29 8.74
C LEU A 37 7.67 -8.58 9.54
N GLY A 38 6.77 -9.41 9.04
CA GLY A 38 6.34 -10.65 9.71
C GLY A 38 5.50 -10.46 10.99
N LYS A 39 5.15 -9.23 11.37
CA LYS A 39 4.31 -8.94 12.54
C LYS A 39 3.04 -8.22 12.12
N ASN A 40 1.94 -8.59 12.78
CA ASN A 40 0.65 -7.94 12.59
C ASN A 40 0.27 -7.15 13.84
N ASN A 41 -0.40 -6.02 13.65
CA ASN A 41 -0.93 -5.19 14.73
C ASN A 41 0.13 -4.76 15.74
N VAL A 42 1.19 -4.11 15.28
CA VAL A 42 2.23 -3.54 16.14
C VAL A 42 1.77 -2.17 16.65
N ASN A 43 1.90 -1.95 17.96
CA ASN A 43 1.51 -0.70 18.59
C ASN A 43 2.46 0.45 18.22
N GLU A 44 1.92 1.62 17.84
CA GLU A 44 2.68 2.83 17.52
C GLU A 44 3.70 3.25 18.60
N PHE A 45 3.40 3.05 19.89
CA PHE A 45 4.32 3.38 20.98
C PHE A 45 5.56 2.48 20.99
N ILE A 46 5.40 1.21 20.61
CA ILE A 46 6.52 0.25 20.52
C ILE A 46 7.41 0.63 19.34
N ILE A 47 6.81 1.06 18.23
CA ILE A 47 7.55 1.51 17.04
C ILE A 47 8.39 2.73 17.40
N ALA A 48 7.78 3.76 17.99
CA ALA A 48 8.47 4.98 18.40
C ALA A 48 9.63 4.70 19.38
N LYS A 49 9.38 3.87 20.41
CA LYS A 49 10.41 3.50 21.40
C LYS A 49 11.61 2.78 20.76
N LYS A 50 11.36 1.88 19.81
CA LYS A 50 12.43 1.13 19.14
C LYS A 50 13.24 1.97 18.16
N LEU A 51 12.64 3.00 17.58
CA LEU A 51 13.30 3.92 16.66
C LEU A 51 14.00 5.08 17.37
N GLY A 52 13.74 5.29 18.67
CA GLY A 52 14.23 6.47 19.38
C GLY A 52 13.62 7.78 18.86
N LEU A 53 12.46 7.72 18.22
CA LEU A 53 11.75 8.88 17.67
C LEU A 53 10.59 9.30 18.59
N THR A 54 10.21 10.57 18.49
CA THR A 54 8.99 11.04 19.15
C THR A 54 7.75 10.40 18.50
N ILE A 55 6.68 10.24 19.27
CA ILE A 55 5.43 9.62 18.78
C ILE A 55 4.87 10.37 17.56
N ASN A 56 5.04 11.70 17.52
CA ASN A 56 4.56 12.54 16.43
C ASN A 56 5.37 12.32 15.14
N GLN A 57 6.70 12.22 15.25
CA GLN A 57 7.56 11.89 14.10
C GLN A 57 7.23 10.50 13.56
N THR A 58 7.05 9.51 14.44
CA THR A 58 6.66 8.15 14.03
C THR A 58 5.30 8.14 13.33
N ARG A 59 4.30 8.86 13.85
CA ARG A 59 2.98 8.98 13.20
C ARG A 59 3.07 9.63 11.84
N ASN A 60 3.83 10.72 11.69
CA ASN A 60 4.00 11.38 10.39
C ASN A 60 4.57 10.43 9.33
N ILE A 61 5.55 9.61 9.69
CA ILE A 61 6.11 8.62 8.76
C ILE A 61 5.08 7.52 8.48
N LEU A 62 4.39 7.00 9.50
CA LEU A 62 3.37 5.96 9.33
C LEU A 62 2.19 6.42 8.48
N TYR A 63 1.78 7.69 8.56
CA TYR A 63 0.75 8.27 7.71
C TYR A 63 1.21 8.35 6.25
N LYS A 64 2.43 8.84 5.97
CA LYS A 64 2.98 8.84 4.61
C LYS A 64 3.03 7.44 4.00
N LEU A 65 3.44 6.44 4.79
CA LEU A 65 3.44 5.05 4.34
C LEU A 65 2.01 4.49 4.17
N SER A 66 1.05 4.96 4.97
CA SER A 66 -0.36 4.58 4.86
C SER A 66 -1.04 5.16 3.62
N ASP A 67 -0.68 6.38 3.23
CA ASP A 67 -1.27 7.08 2.07
C ASP A 67 -0.97 6.31 0.78
N GLU A 68 0.24 5.74 0.67
CA GLU A 68 0.64 4.85 -0.43
C GLU A 68 0.21 3.39 -0.22
N GLY A 69 -0.49 3.08 0.88
CA GLY A 69 -1.02 1.74 1.17
C GLY A 69 0.04 0.71 1.61
N LEU A 70 1.25 1.14 1.95
CA LEU A 70 2.33 0.26 2.45
C LEU A 70 2.03 -0.27 3.85
N VAL A 71 1.27 0.48 4.65
CA VAL A 71 0.88 0.09 6.01
C VAL A 71 -0.62 0.29 6.19
N SER A 72 -1.26 -0.65 6.87
CA SER A 72 -2.65 -0.57 7.30
C SER A 72 -2.72 -0.40 8.81
N PHE A 73 -3.74 0.28 9.31
CA PHE A 73 -3.94 0.46 10.74
C PHE A 73 -5.32 0.03 11.22
N ILE A 74 -5.38 -0.42 12.47
CA ILE A 74 -6.60 -0.69 13.22
C ILE A 74 -6.56 0.13 14.49
N ARG A 75 -7.66 0.83 14.79
CA ARG A 75 -7.82 1.52 16.08
C ARG A 75 -8.55 0.63 17.07
N LYS A 76 -8.05 0.55 18.29
CA LYS A 76 -8.72 -0.15 19.40
C LYS A 76 -8.94 0.83 20.54
N LYS A 77 -10.17 0.88 21.05
CA LYS A 77 -10.50 1.66 22.24
C LYS A 77 -10.05 0.89 23.48
N ASP A 78 -9.30 1.55 24.36
CA ASP A 78 -8.93 0.99 25.65
C ASP A 78 -10.16 1.03 26.59
N LYS A 79 -10.53 -0.13 27.13
CA LYS A 79 -11.68 -0.25 28.04
C LYS A 79 -11.45 0.43 29.38
N LYS A 80 -10.19 0.61 29.80
CA LYS A 80 -9.84 1.20 31.11
C LYS A 80 -9.66 2.70 31.03
N LYS A 81 -8.93 3.18 30.03
CA LYS A 81 -8.50 4.58 29.93
C LYS A 81 -9.30 5.41 28.91
N GLY A 82 -10.14 4.78 28.08
CA GLY A 82 -11.05 5.47 27.14
C GLY A 82 -10.42 6.02 25.85
N TRP A 83 -9.10 6.20 25.80
CA TRP A 83 -8.34 6.59 24.61
C TRP A 83 -8.24 5.50 23.53
N TYR A 84 -7.93 5.92 22.30
CA TYR A 84 -7.69 5.03 21.16
C TYR A 84 -6.20 4.76 20.97
N THR A 85 -5.85 3.50 20.71
CA THR A 85 -4.49 3.10 20.32
C THR A 85 -4.50 2.58 18.89
N TYR A 86 -3.52 3.02 18.11
CA TYR A 86 -3.32 2.59 16.73
C TYR A 86 -2.37 1.40 16.65
N PHE A 87 -2.80 0.38 15.92
CA PHE A 87 -2.03 -0.82 15.63
C PHE A 87 -1.78 -0.89 14.13
N TRP A 88 -0.52 -1.08 13.75
CA TRP A 88 -0.06 -1.00 12.38
C TRP A 88 0.37 -2.37 11.86
N THR A 89 0.10 -2.63 10.59
CA THR A 89 0.46 -3.87 9.90
C THR A 89 1.02 -3.52 8.52
N PHE A 90 2.21 -4.02 8.20
CA PHE A 90 2.85 -3.79 6.91
C PHE A 90 2.24 -4.70 5.83
N ASN A 91 2.01 -4.14 4.65
CA ASN A 91 1.46 -4.85 3.51
C ASN A 91 2.54 -5.06 2.44
N GLU A 92 3.17 -6.24 2.49
CA GLU A 92 4.23 -6.61 1.54
C GLU A 92 3.75 -6.61 0.09
N GLU A 93 2.53 -7.09 -0.17
CA GLU A 93 1.98 -7.18 -1.52
C GLU A 93 1.78 -5.80 -2.14
N ARG A 94 1.20 -4.86 -1.39
CA ARG A 94 1.04 -3.47 -1.83
C ARG A 94 2.39 -2.79 -2.05
N ALA A 95 3.38 -3.07 -1.20
CA ALA A 95 4.72 -2.53 -1.35
C ALA A 95 5.39 -2.96 -2.66
N PHE A 96 5.31 -4.25 -3.02
CA PHE A 96 5.85 -4.73 -4.29
C PHE A 96 5.07 -4.22 -5.51
N LEU A 97 3.75 -4.08 -5.42
CA LEU A 97 2.95 -3.47 -6.50
C LEU A 97 3.33 -2.01 -6.72
N LEU A 98 3.55 -1.25 -5.65
CA LEU A 98 4.02 0.13 -5.75
C LEU A 98 5.43 0.18 -6.37
N LEU A 99 6.33 -0.69 -5.91
CA LEU A 99 7.69 -0.79 -6.48
C LEU A 99 7.65 -1.07 -7.98
N LYS A 100 6.83 -2.05 -8.40
CA LYS A 100 6.64 -2.38 -9.81
C LYS A 100 6.22 -1.16 -10.62
N LYS A 101 5.25 -0.39 -10.12
CA LYS A 101 4.78 0.83 -10.77
C LYS A 101 5.89 1.89 -10.86
N THR A 102 6.64 2.10 -9.79
CA THR A 102 7.74 3.07 -9.75
C THR A 102 8.84 2.70 -10.73
N LEU A 103 9.28 1.43 -10.74
CA LEU A 103 10.29 0.93 -11.68
C LEU A 103 9.83 1.03 -13.14
N PHE A 104 8.55 0.75 -13.42
CA PHE A 104 7.99 0.90 -14.76
C PHE A 104 8.00 2.38 -15.22
N ASN A 105 7.64 3.30 -14.33
CA ASN A 105 7.72 4.74 -14.62
C ASN A 105 9.17 5.18 -14.88
N GLU A 106 10.13 4.69 -14.09
CA GLU A 106 11.55 4.96 -14.27
C GLU A 106 12.06 4.45 -15.62
N ILE A 107 11.71 3.22 -16.00
CA ILE A 107 12.02 2.66 -17.33
C ILE A 107 11.44 3.54 -18.43
N THR A 108 10.17 3.95 -18.30
CA THR A 108 9.50 4.78 -19.30
C THR A 108 10.21 6.13 -19.46
N GLN A 109 10.65 6.75 -18.36
CA GLN A 109 11.41 8.00 -18.37
C GLN A 109 12.77 7.82 -19.06
N LEU A 110 13.51 6.77 -18.72
CA LEU A 110 14.80 6.46 -19.33
C LEU A 110 14.66 6.14 -20.83
N GLU A 111 13.63 5.40 -21.23
CA GLU A 111 13.35 5.09 -22.64
C GLU A 111 12.98 6.35 -23.43
N ASN A 112 12.24 7.29 -22.83
CA ASN A 112 11.96 8.58 -23.45
C ASN A 112 13.23 9.44 -23.58
N GLN A 113 14.10 9.45 -22.57
CA GLN A 113 15.39 10.12 -22.63
C GLN A 113 16.27 9.52 -23.73
N LEU A 114 16.31 8.19 -23.83
CA LEU A 114 17.06 7.49 -24.86
C LEU A 114 16.57 7.86 -26.26
N LYS A 115 15.26 7.80 -26.52
CA LYS A 115 14.68 8.23 -27.82
C LYS A 115 15.06 9.66 -28.17
N SER A 116 14.96 10.57 -27.19
CA SER A 116 15.34 11.97 -27.38
C SER A 116 16.82 12.15 -27.73
N ARG A 117 17.68 11.24 -27.26
CA ARG A 117 19.14 11.26 -27.49
C ARG A 117 19.55 10.60 -28.81
N GLU A 118 18.76 9.65 -29.28
CA GLU A 118 18.94 9.01 -30.59
C GLU A 118 18.43 9.88 -31.74
N GLU A 119 17.30 10.56 -31.55
CA GLU A 119 16.69 11.41 -32.58
C GLU A 119 17.34 12.79 -32.66
N LYS A 120 17.69 13.39 -31.51
CA LYS A 120 18.18 14.77 -31.45
C LYS A 120 19.70 14.83 -31.33
N ARG A 121 20.29 15.84 -31.98
CA ARG A 121 21.69 16.21 -31.81
C ARG A 121 21.82 17.20 -30.66
N TYR A 122 22.88 17.03 -29.89
CA TYR A 122 23.23 17.89 -28.78
C TYR A 122 24.56 18.56 -29.07
N TYR A 123 24.66 19.82 -28.65
CA TYR A 123 25.86 20.61 -28.73
C TYR A 123 26.25 21.09 -27.33
N ILE A 124 27.53 21.28 -27.10
CA ILE A 124 28.08 21.66 -25.81
C ILE A 124 29.00 22.88 -25.94
N CYS A 125 28.88 23.81 -25.00
CA CYS A 125 29.86 24.87 -24.84
C CYS A 125 30.94 24.42 -23.84
N LYS A 126 32.22 24.42 -24.25
CA LYS A 126 33.34 23.96 -23.41
C LYS A 126 33.61 24.85 -22.18
N GLN A 127 33.41 26.17 -22.29
CA GLN A 127 33.65 27.07 -21.16
C GLN A 127 32.56 26.98 -20.10
N CYS A 128 31.29 26.99 -20.54
CA CYS A 128 30.15 27.03 -19.62
C CYS A 128 29.67 25.63 -19.21
N ASN A 129 30.12 24.56 -19.88
CA ASN A 129 29.62 23.19 -19.71
C ASN A 129 28.09 23.08 -19.83
N ILE A 130 27.51 23.88 -20.72
CA ILE A 130 26.07 23.87 -21.00
C ILE A 130 25.83 23.02 -22.24
N GLU A 131 24.93 22.04 -22.11
CA GLU A 131 24.46 21.20 -23.19
C GLU A 131 23.12 21.74 -23.73
N VAL A 132 23.03 21.90 -25.04
CA VAL A 132 21.89 22.48 -25.75
C VAL A 132 21.46 21.58 -26.92
N THR A 133 20.19 21.62 -27.32
CA THR A 133 19.72 20.90 -28.51
C THR A 133 20.07 21.66 -29.78
N GLU A 134 20.05 20.97 -30.93
CA GLU A 134 20.26 21.61 -32.24
C GLU A 134 19.30 22.78 -32.51
N GLU A 135 18.03 22.64 -32.13
CA GLU A 135 17.01 23.70 -32.27
C GLU A 135 17.42 24.97 -31.51
N THR A 136 17.89 24.82 -30.27
CA THR A 136 18.35 25.94 -29.45
C THR A 136 19.69 26.50 -29.93
N ALA A 137 20.58 25.66 -30.45
CA ALA A 137 21.84 26.12 -31.03
C ALA A 137 21.56 26.96 -32.29
N LEU A 138 20.65 26.51 -33.16
CA LEU A 138 20.24 27.24 -34.36
C LEU A 138 19.61 28.61 -34.03
N LEU A 139 18.82 28.69 -32.95
CA LEU A 139 18.24 29.95 -32.50
C LEU A 139 19.29 31.00 -32.08
N HIS A 140 20.47 30.54 -31.67
CA HIS A 140 21.59 31.38 -31.25
C HIS A 140 22.76 31.34 -32.26
N ASP A 141 22.51 30.96 -33.52
CA ASP A 141 23.52 30.86 -34.58
C ASP A 141 24.76 30.03 -34.20
N PHE A 142 24.55 28.98 -33.40
CA PHE A 142 25.57 28.12 -32.82
C PHE A 142 26.57 28.83 -31.88
N VAL A 143 26.23 30.00 -31.35
CA VAL A 143 27.05 30.76 -30.40
C VAL A 143 26.41 30.76 -29.01
N CYS A 144 27.22 30.57 -27.98
CA CYS A 144 26.77 30.61 -26.61
C CYS A 144 26.45 32.07 -26.18
N PRO A 145 25.24 32.35 -25.67
CA PRO A 145 24.87 33.72 -25.25
C PRO A 145 25.61 34.20 -24.01
N GLU A 146 26.19 33.29 -23.21
CA GLU A 146 26.89 33.62 -21.97
C GLU A 146 28.36 34.00 -22.20
N CYS A 147 29.07 33.27 -23.09
CA CYS A 147 30.51 33.45 -23.29
C CYS A 147 30.91 33.86 -24.72
N GLY A 148 30.01 33.80 -25.69
CA GLY A 148 30.29 34.11 -27.09
C GLY A 148 31.11 33.05 -27.84
N GLU A 149 31.42 31.90 -27.23
CA GLU A 149 32.07 30.78 -27.94
C GLU A 149 31.09 29.98 -28.78
N VAL A 150 31.60 29.36 -29.85
CA VAL A 150 30.83 28.47 -30.73
C VAL A 150 30.59 27.13 -30.03
N TYR A 151 29.37 26.62 -30.12
CA TYR A 151 29.05 25.30 -29.60
C TYR A 151 29.72 24.18 -30.42
N GLU A 152 30.14 23.11 -29.74
CA GLU A 152 30.70 21.92 -30.37
C GLU A 152 29.70 20.76 -30.35
N LEU A 153 29.73 19.90 -31.39
CA LEU A 153 28.88 18.72 -31.43
C LEU A 153 29.29 17.71 -30.35
N GLN A 154 28.34 17.30 -29.52
CA GLN A 154 28.59 16.31 -28.46
C GLN A 154 28.39 14.88 -28.99
N ASP A 155 29.29 13.97 -28.59
CA ASP A 155 29.13 12.55 -28.88
C ASP A 155 28.09 11.90 -27.94
N ASN A 156 26.88 11.70 -28.46
CA ASN A 156 25.79 11.05 -27.74
C ASN A 156 26.02 9.56 -27.46
N ASN A 157 26.96 8.89 -28.14
CA ASN A 157 27.13 7.44 -28.03
C ASN A 157 27.46 6.99 -26.60
N LYS A 158 28.23 7.79 -25.86
CA LYS A 158 28.56 7.50 -24.46
C LYS A 158 27.31 7.55 -23.58
N SER A 159 26.54 8.64 -23.68
CA SER A 159 25.31 8.82 -22.92
C SER A 159 24.25 7.76 -23.26
N ILE A 160 24.12 7.39 -24.54
CA ILE A 160 23.20 6.32 -24.97
C ILE A 160 23.58 4.98 -24.34
N LYS A 161 24.88 4.64 -24.29
CA LYS A 161 25.35 3.41 -23.63
C LYS A 161 25.07 3.41 -22.12
N GLU A 162 25.28 4.54 -21.45
CA GLU A 162 25.00 4.70 -20.03
C GLU A 162 23.50 4.57 -19.71
N ILE A 163 22.64 5.19 -20.51
CA ILE A 163 21.19 5.10 -20.36
C ILE A 163 20.73 3.66 -20.61
N ASN A 164 21.22 2.99 -21.66
CA ASN A 164 20.92 1.58 -21.93
C ASN A 164 21.35 0.66 -20.79
N SER A 165 22.55 0.86 -20.25
CA SER A 165 23.02 0.13 -19.07
C SER A 165 22.10 0.33 -17.86
N SER A 166 21.66 1.57 -17.65
CA SER A 166 20.72 1.92 -16.57
C SER A 166 19.36 1.25 -16.77
N ILE A 167 18.80 1.29 -17.98
CA ILE A 167 17.55 0.60 -18.33
C ILE A 167 17.67 -0.90 -18.04
N ASN A 168 18.77 -1.54 -18.45
CA ASN A 168 19.00 -2.96 -18.20
C ASN A 168 19.05 -3.28 -16.70
N ARG A 169 19.72 -2.44 -15.90
CA ARG A 169 19.76 -2.60 -14.44
C ARG A 169 18.37 -2.47 -13.80
N VAL A 170 17.56 -1.50 -14.23
CA VAL A 170 16.19 -1.33 -13.72
C VAL A 170 15.29 -2.48 -14.16
N LYS A 171 15.42 -2.98 -15.39
CA LYS A 171 14.71 -4.17 -15.89
C LYS A 171 15.05 -5.44 -15.11
N LEU A 172 16.29 -5.61 -14.68
CA LEU A 172 16.69 -6.73 -13.81
C LEU A 172 15.98 -6.65 -12.45
N LYS A 173 15.99 -5.47 -11.81
CA LYS A 173 15.25 -5.25 -10.56
C LYS A 173 13.75 -5.50 -10.71
N LEU A 174 13.17 -5.10 -11.85
CA LEU A 174 11.75 -5.32 -12.13
C LEU A 174 11.42 -6.83 -12.15
N LYS A 175 12.28 -7.66 -12.76
CA LYS A 175 12.11 -9.12 -12.77
C LYS A 175 12.13 -9.70 -11.36
N GLU A 176 13.09 -9.29 -10.52
CA GLU A 176 13.16 -9.73 -9.12
C GLU A 176 11.88 -9.40 -8.35
N VAL A 177 11.28 -8.24 -8.61
CA VAL A 177 10.01 -7.82 -8.00
C VAL A 177 8.82 -8.64 -8.50
N GLU A 178 8.80 -8.98 -9.79
CA GLU A 178 7.76 -9.83 -10.38
C GLU A 178 7.81 -11.25 -9.81
N ASP A 179 8.99 -11.84 -9.68
CA ASP A 179 9.19 -13.16 -9.07
C ASP A 179 8.67 -13.19 -7.62
N GLU A 180 8.97 -12.14 -6.83
CA GLU A 180 8.47 -12.03 -5.46
C GLU A 180 6.94 -11.86 -5.39
N LEU A 181 6.34 -11.13 -6.33
CA LEU A 181 4.88 -10.99 -6.43
C LEU A 181 4.21 -12.33 -6.74
N GLU A 182 4.77 -13.15 -7.65
CA GLU A 182 4.25 -14.48 -7.95
C GLU A 182 4.31 -15.42 -6.74
N ILE A 183 5.41 -15.37 -5.99
CA ILE A 183 5.59 -16.13 -4.75
C ILE A 183 4.54 -15.69 -3.71
N ILE A 184 4.25 -14.40 -3.59
CA ILE A 184 3.23 -13.88 -2.65
C ILE A 184 1.82 -14.30 -3.11
N GLY A 185 1.51 -14.16 -4.40
CA GLY A 185 0.23 -14.55 -4.98
C GLY A 185 -0.09 -16.03 -4.74
N SER A 186 0.87 -16.92 -5.01
CA SER A 186 0.71 -18.36 -4.79
C SER A 186 0.53 -18.74 -3.31
N LYS A 187 1.18 -18.01 -2.38
CA LYS A 187 0.97 -18.19 -0.93
C LYS A 187 -0.42 -17.72 -0.50
N ASN A 188 -0.87 -16.57 -0.99
CA ASN A 188 -2.18 -16.00 -0.67
C ASN A 188 -3.31 -16.90 -1.19
N GLU A 189 -3.20 -17.40 -2.42
CA GLU A 189 -4.18 -18.33 -2.99
C GLU A 189 -4.29 -19.63 -2.18
N LYS A 190 -3.16 -20.20 -1.73
CA LYS A 190 -3.13 -21.36 -0.83
C LYS A 190 -3.78 -21.07 0.53
N ARG A 191 -3.64 -19.86 1.07
CA ARG A 191 -4.31 -19.45 2.31
C ARG A 191 -5.82 -19.32 2.11
N ILE A 192 -6.25 -18.66 1.04
CA ILE A 192 -7.67 -18.50 0.69
C ILE A 192 -8.35 -19.87 0.50
N LYS A 193 -7.71 -20.80 -0.23
CA LYS A 193 -8.21 -22.17 -0.41
C LYS A 193 -8.33 -22.93 0.92
N LYS A 194 -7.38 -22.75 1.85
CA LYS A 194 -7.43 -23.37 3.19
C LYS A 194 -8.53 -22.76 4.07
N GLU A 195 -8.71 -21.44 4.02
CA GLU A 195 -9.72 -20.73 4.79
C GLU A 195 -11.14 -21.02 4.28
N SER A 196 -11.35 -21.06 2.96
CA SER A 196 -12.63 -21.45 2.37
C SER A 196 -12.99 -22.91 2.65
N ALA A 197 -12.00 -23.82 2.61
CA ALA A 197 -12.20 -25.22 2.99
C ALA A 197 -12.54 -25.40 4.47
N LYS A 198 -11.89 -24.65 5.38
CA LYS A 198 -12.23 -24.62 6.82
C LYS A 198 -13.63 -24.06 7.05
N ALA A 199 -13.95 -22.92 6.46
CA ALA A 199 -15.27 -22.31 6.57
C ALA A 199 -16.39 -23.23 6.02
N ALA A 200 -16.12 -23.98 4.95
CA ALA A 200 -17.06 -24.99 4.43
C ALA A 200 -17.25 -26.17 5.38
N LYS A 201 -16.16 -26.65 6.03
CA LYS A 201 -16.24 -27.68 7.08
C LYS A 201 -16.99 -27.19 8.31
N ASP A 202 -16.73 -25.97 8.77
CA ASP A 202 -17.40 -25.35 9.92
C ASP A 202 -18.90 -25.13 9.65
N LYS A 203 -19.27 -24.70 8.44
CA LYS A 203 -20.67 -24.60 7.99
C LYS A 203 -21.37 -25.96 7.92
N LYS A 204 -20.68 -27.02 7.46
CA LYS A 204 -21.22 -28.39 7.47
C LYS A 204 -21.40 -28.92 8.89
N ALA A 205 -20.43 -28.71 9.78
CA ALA A 205 -20.50 -29.12 11.19
C ALA A 205 -21.61 -28.37 11.96
N ALA A 206 -21.82 -27.08 11.67
CA ALA A 206 -22.91 -26.31 12.26
C ALA A 206 -24.30 -26.82 11.83
N LYS A 207 -24.46 -27.22 10.55
CA LYS A 207 -25.71 -27.82 10.05
C LYS A 207 -26.02 -29.17 10.70
N VAL A 208 -25.01 -30.04 10.89
CA VAL A 208 -25.18 -31.35 11.55
C VAL A 208 -25.54 -31.21 13.03
N LYS A 209 -25.00 -30.20 13.73
CA LYS A 209 -25.37 -29.91 15.13
C LYS A 209 -26.79 -29.37 15.30
N LEU A 210 -27.34 -28.70 14.29
CA LEU A 210 -28.72 -28.20 14.29
C LEU A 210 -29.75 -29.32 14.05
N SER A 211 -29.39 -30.37 13.30
CA SER A 211 -30.27 -31.52 13.02
C SER A 211 -30.27 -32.62 14.09
N ALA A 212 -29.40 -32.55 15.10
CA ALA A 212 -29.22 -33.60 16.12
C ALA A 212 -29.87 -33.31 17.49
N LYS A 213 -30.76 -32.29 17.59
CA LYS A 213 -31.53 -32.08 18.83
C LYS A 213 -32.66 -33.13 18.92
N PRO A 214 -32.77 -33.93 20.00
CA PRO A 214 -33.82 -34.93 20.11
C PRO A 214 -35.18 -34.27 20.36
N ASN A 215 -36.20 -34.74 19.65
CA ASN A 215 -37.61 -34.44 19.92
C ASN A 215 -38.00 -35.07 21.27
N VAL A 216 -38.21 -34.25 22.31
CA VAL A 216 -38.87 -34.71 23.54
C VAL A 216 -40.37 -34.48 23.43
N ALA A 217 -41.09 -35.56 23.73
CA ALA A 217 -42.47 -35.85 23.40
C ALA A 217 -43.54 -34.90 23.98
N VAL A 218 -44.61 -34.77 23.20
CA VAL A 218 -45.95 -34.28 23.57
C VAL A 218 -46.73 -35.36 24.32
N LYS A 219 -47.37 -35.02 25.46
CA LYS A 219 -48.60 -35.62 26.09
C LYS A 219 -48.91 -34.79 27.36
N LYS A 220 -50.12 -34.38 27.79
CA LYS A 220 -51.52 -34.37 27.33
C LYS A 220 -52.33 -33.46 28.32
N VAL A 221 -53.20 -32.57 27.81
CA VAL A 221 -54.63 -32.31 28.24
C VAL A 221 -54.87 -31.66 29.65
N LYS A 222 -55.63 -30.57 29.88
CA LYS A 222 -57.11 -30.37 29.69
C LYS A 222 -57.60 -28.92 30.05
N LYS A 223 -58.51 -28.39 29.21
CA LYS A 223 -59.70 -27.51 29.43
C LYS A 223 -59.60 -26.07 30.01
N GLN A 224 -60.12 -25.13 29.22
CA GLN A 224 -60.54 -23.74 29.55
C GLN A 224 -61.77 -23.69 30.48
N PRO A 225 -62.09 -22.55 31.13
CA PRO A 225 -62.96 -21.47 30.58
C PRO A 225 -62.45 -20.05 30.94
N LYS A 226 -62.93 -18.86 30.50
CA LYS A 226 -64.01 -18.34 29.64
C LYS A 226 -63.68 -16.87 29.29
N ILE A 227 -64.21 -16.39 28.17
CA ILE A 227 -64.13 -15.05 27.56
C ILE A 227 -64.97 -13.98 28.31
N LYS A 228 -64.54 -12.71 28.34
CA LYS A 228 -65.36 -11.47 28.17
C LYS A 228 -64.44 -10.31 27.69
N LYS A 229 -64.38 -10.02 26.38
CA LYS A 229 -65.11 -8.99 25.58
C LYS A 229 -64.73 -7.51 25.84
N GLN A 230 -64.01 -6.96 24.84
CA GLN A 230 -64.19 -5.67 24.14
C GLN A 230 -64.06 -4.34 24.89
N LYS A 231 -63.23 -3.42 24.36
CA LYS A 231 -63.66 -2.43 23.34
C LYS A 231 -62.48 -1.68 22.71
N LYS A 232 -62.56 -1.55 21.38
CA LYS A 232 -61.83 -0.59 20.55
C LYS A 232 -62.30 0.83 20.87
N HIS A 233 -61.40 1.82 20.79
CA HIS A 233 -61.76 3.11 20.22
C HIS A 233 -60.59 3.69 19.41
N THR A 234 -60.90 3.91 18.13
CA THR A 234 -60.17 4.71 17.13
C THR A 234 -60.56 6.18 17.22
N LYS A 235 -59.71 7.03 16.61
CA LYS A 235 -59.86 8.44 16.15
C LYS A 235 -58.83 9.36 16.83
N LYS A 236 -58.18 10.34 16.21
CA LYS A 236 -58.19 10.91 14.84
C LYS A 236 -56.98 11.88 14.76
N THR A 237 -56.34 11.93 13.59
CA THR A 237 -55.75 13.11 12.92
C THR A 237 -55.38 14.39 13.72
N SER A 238 -54.16 14.89 13.51
CA SER A 238 -53.99 16.27 13.00
C SER A 238 -52.62 16.47 12.29
N LYS A 239 -52.69 16.97 11.05
CA LYS A 239 -51.60 17.68 10.38
C LYS A 239 -51.47 19.06 11.01
N LYS A 240 -50.25 19.57 11.20
CA LYS A 240 -49.96 21.00 11.01
C LYS A 240 -48.50 21.23 10.62
N SER A 241 -48.37 21.91 9.49
CA SER A 241 -47.19 22.53 8.90
C SER A 241 -46.60 23.62 9.80
N LYS A 242 -45.30 23.89 9.64
CA LYS A 242 -44.77 25.24 9.35
C LYS A 242 -43.28 25.21 9.05
N ALA A 243 -42.95 25.90 7.96
CA ALA A 243 -41.60 26.28 7.53
C ALA A 243 -41.15 27.60 8.20
N ILE A 244 -39.88 27.99 7.91
CA ILE A 244 -39.27 29.34 8.03
C ILE A 244 -38.67 29.62 9.44
N LYS A 245 -37.43 30.14 9.67
CA LYS A 245 -36.54 31.08 8.94
C LYS A 245 -35.07 30.96 9.40
N LYS A 246 -34.18 31.44 8.52
CA LYS A 246 -32.77 31.81 8.68
C LYS A 246 -32.45 32.62 9.95
N LYS A 247 -31.23 32.44 10.46
CA LYS A 247 -30.21 33.51 10.54
C LYS A 247 -28.85 32.89 10.27
#